data_AF-A0A2V6LRH2-F1
#
_entry.id   AF-A0A2V6LRH2-F1
#
_cell.length_a   1.000
_cell.length_b   1.000
_cell.length_c   1.000
_cell.angle_alpha   90.00
_cell.angle_beta   90.00
_cell.angle_gamma   90.00
#
_symmetry.space_group_name_H-M   'P 1'
#
loop_
_entity.id
_entity.type
_entity.pdbx_description
1 polymer ?
#
loop_
_entity_poly.entity_id
_entity_poly.type
_entity_poly.pdbx_seq_one_letter_code
_entity_poly.pdbx_strand_id
1 'polypeptide(L)' 'RREADFARVARVRTEIGIKPSPLSFYCIQAKLKPAFVFGFAAWTPAQIREGLVKLAFSLK' A
#
# COMPACT_ATOMS: atom_id res chain seq x y z
N ARG A 1 9.11 -14.12 -4.40
CA ARG A 1 9.34 -12.99 -3.46
C ARG A 1 8.30 -11.90 -3.65
N ARG A 2 8.31 -11.14 -4.76
CA ARG A 2 7.40 -9.98 -4.98
C ARG A 2 5.89 -10.22 -4.76
N GLU A 3 5.35 -11.37 -5.17
CA GLU A 3 3.92 -11.68 -4.94
C GLU A 3 3.59 -12.03 -3.48
N ALA A 4 4.52 -12.68 -2.77
CA ALA A 4 4.35 -12.97 -1.35
C ALA A 4 4.38 -11.68 -0.51
N ASP A 5 5.24 -10.73 -0.89
CA ASP A 5 5.28 -9.39 -0.28
C ASP A 5 3.96 -8.64 -0.55
N PHE A 6 3.40 -8.78 -1.74
CA PHE A 6 2.11 -8.19 -2.12
C PHE A 6 0.95 -8.72 -1.26
N ALA A 7 0.89 -10.04 -1.06
CA ALA A 7 -0.08 -10.66 -0.17
C ALA A 7 0.10 -10.23 1.30
N ARG A 8 1.35 -10.04 1.75
CA ARG A 8 1.65 -9.55 3.10
C ARG A 8 1.15 -8.12 3.30
N VAL A 9 1.44 -7.21 2.37
CA VAL A 9 0.94 -5.83 2.39
C VAL A 9 -0.60 -5.79 2.38
N ALA A 10 -1.24 -6.65 1.58
CA ALA A 10 -2.70 -6.73 1.51
C ALA A 10 -3.35 -7.18 2.83
N ARG A 11 -2.67 -8.01 3.64
CA ARG A 11 -3.15 -8.45 4.97
C ARG A 11 -3.00 -7.36 6.03
N VAL A 12 -1.85 -6.68 6.02
CA VAL A 12 -1.51 -5.60 6.97
C VAL A 12 -2.44 -4.38 6.81
N ARG A 13 -3.11 -4.21 5.66
CA ARG A 13 -4.01 -3.07 5.38
C ARG A 13 -5.04 -2.81 6.49
N THR A 14 -5.55 -3.87 7.11
CA THR A 14 -6.62 -3.79 8.12
C THR A 14 -6.08 -3.24 9.44
N GLU A 15 -4.79 -3.46 9.72
CA GLU A 15 -4.14 -3.08 10.98
C GLU A 15 -3.62 -1.63 10.94
N ILE A 16 -3.18 -1.16 9.78
CA ILE A 16 -2.56 0.18 9.65
C ILE A 16 -3.55 1.30 9.30
N GLY A 17 -4.82 0.98 9.06
CA GLY A 17 -5.85 1.96 8.68
C GLY A 17 -5.66 2.58 7.29
N ILE A 18 -4.79 1.97 6.47
CA ILE A 18 -4.51 2.40 5.09
C ILE A 18 -5.01 1.32 4.16
N LYS A 19 -5.77 1.72 3.13
CA LYS A 19 -6.27 0.81 2.10
C LYS A 19 -5.48 1.01 0.80
N PRO A 20 -4.29 0.42 0.65
CA PRO A 20 -3.60 0.44 -0.63
C PRO A 20 -4.38 -0.38 -1.66
N SER A 21 -4.44 0.12 -2.88
CA SER A 21 -4.99 -0.58 -4.04
C SER A 21 -3.85 -1.06 -4.94
N PRO A 22 -3.92 -2.26 -5.54
CA PRO A 22 -3.01 -2.65 -6.61
C PRO A 22 -2.99 -1.60 -7.72
N LEU A 23 -1.82 -1.19 -8.22
CA LEU A 23 -1.76 -0.24 -9.35
C LEU A 23 -2.47 -0.79 -10.60
N SER A 24 -2.39 -2.10 -10.82
CA SER A 24 -3.08 -2.78 -11.92
C SER A 24 -4.61 -2.63 -11.89
N PHE A 25 -5.21 -2.34 -10.73
CA PHE A 25 -6.65 -2.06 -10.63
C PHE A 25 -7.06 -0.85 -11.48
N TYR A 26 -6.16 0.12 -11.68
CA TYR A 26 -6.44 1.36 -12.41
C TYR A 26 -5.97 1.31 -13.87
N CYS A 27 -5.57 0.15 -14.38
CA CYS A 27 -5.01 0.02 -15.73
C CYS A 27 -5.70 -1.10 -16.52
N ILE A 28 -6.05 -0.82 -17.78
CA ILE A 28 -6.53 -1.84 -18.70
C ILE A 28 -5.32 -2.44 -19.42
N GLN A 29 -5.05 -3.73 -19.22
CA GLN A 29 -4.02 -4.53 -19.91
C GLN A 29 -2.55 -4.08 -19.72
N ALA A 30 -2.24 -3.28 -18.71
CA ALA A 30 -0.86 -2.83 -18.50
C ALA A 30 0.02 -3.91 -17.83
N LYS A 31 1.13 -4.28 -18.47
CA LYS A 31 2.18 -5.12 -17.88
C LYS A 31 3.10 -4.27 -16.99
N LEU A 32 2.62 -3.91 -15.81
CA LEU A 32 3.36 -3.07 -14.85
C LEU A 32 4.13 -3.92 -13.83
N LYS A 33 5.21 -3.37 -13.29
CA LYS A 33 5.83 -3.93 -12.08
C LYS A 33 4.80 -3.86 -10.93
N PRO A 34 4.70 -4.88 -10.06
CA PRO A 34 3.79 -4.84 -8.92
C PRO A 34 4.03 -3.60 -8.07
N ALA A 35 2.98 -2.82 -7.87
CA ALA A 35 3.01 -1.59 -7.10
C ALA A 35 1.66 -1.36 -6.43
N PHE A 36 1.68 -0.59 -5.34
CA PHE A 36 0.49 -0.15 -4.63
C PHE A 36 0.29 1.35 -4.82
N VAL A 37 -0.98 1.73 -4.95
CA VAL A 37 -1.43 3.11 -4.90
C VAL A 37 -1.94 3.40 -3.50
N PHE A 38 -1.43 4.47 -2.91
CA PHE A 38 -1.82 4.96 -1.59
C PHE A 38 -2.54 6.31 -1.74
N GLY A 39 -3.80 6.37 -1.29
CA GLY A 39 -4.58 7.60 -1.30
C GLY A 39 -4.38 8.39 0.00
N PHE A 40 -3.90 9.63 -0.11
CA PHE A 40 -3.64 10.52 1.02
C PHE A 40 -4.40 11.86 0.95
N ALA A 41 -5.37 12.00 0.03
CA ALA A 41 -6.01 13.29 -0.25
C ALA A 41 -6.66 13.96 0.98
N ALA A 42 -7.13 13.17 1.95
CA ALA A 42 -7.74 13.67 3.19
C ALA A 42 -6.80 13.67 4.40
N TRP A 43 -5.50 13.43 4.21
CA TRP A 43 -4.53 13.26 5.29
C TRP A 43 -3.63 14.49 5.44
N THR A 44 -3.30 14.81 6.69
CA THR A 44 -2.25 15.78 7.00
C THR A 44 -0.86 15.17 6.77
N PRO A 45 0.20 15.98 6.59
CA PRO A 45 1.57 15.48 6.47
C PRO A 45 2.02 14.59 7.64
N ALA A 46 1.51 14.84 8.85
CA ALA A 46 1.79 14.01 10.02
C ALA A 46 1.16 12.62 9.90
N GLN A 47 -0.10 12.54 9.49
CA GLN A 47 -0.80 11.27 9.24
C GLN A 47 -0.12 10.45 8.14
N ILE A 48 0.33 11.11 7.07
CA ILE A 48 1.09 10.46 5.98
C ILE A 48 2.37 9.83 6.55
N ARG A 49 3.16 10.58 7.31
CA ARG A 49 4.41 10.07 7.92
C ARG A 49 4.15 8.90 8.85
N GLU A 50 3.19 9.04 9.77
CA GLU A 50 2.83 7.98 10.72
C GLU A 50 2.39 6.70 10.00
N GLY A 51 1.54 6.84 8.99
CA GLY A 51 1.07 5.72 8.18
C GLY A 51 2.17 4.98 7.44
N LEU A 52 3.10 5.73 6.82
CA LEU A 52 4.26 5.15 6.12
C LEU A 52 5.21 4.42 7.09
N VAL A 53 5.42 4.97 8.29
CA VAL A 53 6.22 4.32 9.35
C VAL A 53 5.57 3.01 9.79
N LYS A 54 4.27 3.01 10.10
CA LYS A 54 3.52 1.79 10.48
C LYS A 54 3.59 0.73 9.39
N LEU A 55 3.45 1.12 8.13
CA LEU A 55 3.58 0.22 6.98
C LEU A 55 4.99 -0.40 6.93
N ALA A 56 6.05 0.40 7.02
CA ALA A 56 7.42 -0.10 6.97
C ALA A 56 7.73 -1.07 8.12
N PHE A 57 7.25 -0.78 9.34
CA PHE A 57 7.42 -1.67 10.50
C PHE A 57 6.70 -3.01 10.33
N SER A 58 5.49 -3.00 9.78
CA SER A 58 4.69 -4.21 9.58
C SER A 58 5.21 -5.11 8.45
N LEU A 59 6.14 -4.58 7.65
CA LEU A 59 6.82 -5.29 6.56
C LEU A 59 8.25 -5.71 6.93
N LYS A 60 8.69 -5.55 8.18
CA LYS A 60 9.80 -6.37 8.69
C LYS A 60 9.28 -7.80 8.85
#